data_AF-A0A7K2A526-F1
#
_entry.id   AF-A0A7K2A526-F1
#
_cell.length_a   1.000
_cell.length_b   1.000
_cell.length_c   1.000
_cell.angle_alpha   90.00
_cell.angle_beta   90.00
_cell.angle_gamma   90.00
#
_symmetry.space_group_name_H-M   'P 1'
#
loop_
_entity.id
_entity.type
_entity.pdbx_description
1 polymer ?
#
loop_
_entity_poly.entity_id
_entity_poly.type
_entity_poly.pdbx_seq_one_letter_code
_entity_poly.pdbx_strand_id
1 'polypeptide(L)'
;MNAASNGADAARRRSRRGRGKGTAPGSAKTSGDFWGSPDKLPSVEEVTVSTDPSAVVRSLGRPPFPGHEAVSEYYLRAVYDNTAKLAEVLATAGDLLSDSADSE
;
A
#
# COMPACT_ATOMS: atom_id res chain seq x y z
N MET A 1 46.56 -44.42 41.89
CA MET A 1 46.39 -42.95 41.84
C MET A 1 45.80 -42.58 40.49
N ASN A 2 44.78 -41.72 40.52
CA ASN A 2 43.95 -41.20 39.40
C ASN A 2 44.81 -40.59 38.25
N ALA A 3 44.35 -40.28 37.04
CA ALA A 3 43.05 -39.84 36.58
C ALA A 3 42.89 -39.95 35.05
N ALA A 4 41.63 -39.85 34.63
CA ALA A 4 41.07 -39.87 33.29
C ALA A 4 41.70 -38.90 32.25
N SER A 5 41.84 -39.39 31.02
CA SER A 5 42.07 -38.58 29.81
C SER A 5 41.09 -38.91 28.69
N ASN A 6 39.79 -39.04 28.98
CA ASN A 6 38.76 -39.29 27.95
C ASN A 6 37.65 -38.22 27.87
N GLY A 7 37.91 -37.00 28.37
CA GLY A 7 36.91 -35.92 28.43
C GLY A 7 36.98 -34.87 27.31
N ALA A 8 38.10 -34.75 26.60
CA ALA A 8 38.36 -33.57 25.75
C ALA A 8 37.76 -33.68 24.33
N ASP A 9 37.72 -34.88 23.74
CA ASP A 9 37.23 -35.06 22.36
C ASP A 9 35.69 -35.09 22.25
N ALA A 10 35.01 -35.52 23.32
CA ALA A 10 33.55 -35.54 23.39
C ALA A 10 32.93 -34.14 23.59
N ALA A 11 33.72 -33.16 24.04
CA ALA A 11 33.30 -31.77 24.20
C ALA A 11 33.43 -30.97 22.89
N ARG A 12 34.47 -31.22 22.09
CA ARG A 12 34.71 -30.52 20.81
C ARG A 12 33.73 -30.92 19.70
N ARG A 13 33.18 -32.14 19.75
CA ARG A 13 32.17 -32.59 18.77
C ARG A 13 30.75 -32.06 19.05
N ARG A 14 30.46 -31.61 20.27
CA ARG A 14 29.14 -31.09 20.65
C ARG A 14 28.93 -29.61 20.34
N SER A 15 30.00 -28.81 20.22
CA SER A 15 29.86 -27.37 19.94
C SER A 15 29.57 -27.02 18.47
N ARG A 16 29.72 -27.97 17.53
CA ARG A 16 29.43 -27.74 16.10
C ARG A 16 28.01 -28.12 15.68
N ARG A 17 27.21 -28.73 16.55
CA ARG A 17 25.85 -29.22 16.22
C ARG A 17 24.72 -28.28 16.67
N GLY A 18 25.04 -27.19 17.36
CA GLY A 18 24.06 -26.21 17.87
C GLY A 18 23.98 -24.91 17.08
N ARG A 19 24.80 -24.71 16.04
CA ARG A 19 24.80 -23.50 15.21
C ARG A 19 24.18 -23.78 13.84
N GLY A 20 22.93 -24.19 13.86
CA GLY A 20 22.22 -24.63 12.65
C GLY A 20 20.71 -24.58 12.81
N LYS A 21 20.21 -23.58 13.53
CA LYS A 21 18.80 -23.20 13.49
C LYS A 21 18.69 -21.70 13.72
N GLY A 22 19.52 -20.94 12.98
CA GLY A 22 19.03 -19.65 12.53
C GLY A 22 17.77 -19.98 11.75
N THR A 23 16.64 -19.50 12.26
CA THR A 23 15.37 -19.44 11.52
C THR A 23 15.76 -19.18 10.07
N ALA A 24 15.57 -20.17 9.20
CA ALA A 24 15.68 -19.92 7.77
C ALA A 24 14.93 -18.62 7.53
N PRO A 25 15.52 -17.59 6.88
CA PRO A 25 14.87 -16.30 6.72
C PRO A 25 13.51 -16.63 6.11
N GLY A 26 12.49 -16.60 6.97
CA GLY A 26 11.22 -17.21 6.65
C GLY A 26 10.66 -16.29 5.62
N SER A 27 10.76 -16.70 4.35
CA SER A 27 10.23 -16.04 3.16
C SER A 27 9.86 -14.60 3.49
N ALA A 28 10.85 -13.70 3.52
CA ALA A 28 10.58 -12.30 3.75
C ALA A 28 9.49 -11.92 2.75
N LYS A 29 8.27 -11.71 3.26
CA LYS A 29 7.08 -11.55 2.45
C LYS A 29 7.40 -10.48 1.42
N THR A 30 7.45 -10.89 0.16
CA THR A 30 7.69 -9.95 -0.93
C THR A 30 6.54 -8.95 -0.93
N SER A 31 6.72 -7.77 -1.51
CA SER A 31 5.63 -6.78 -1.58
C SER A 31 4.35 -7.36 -2.22
N GLY A 32 4.48 -8.39 -3.08
CA GLY A 32 3.35 -9.13 -3.64
C GLY A 32 2.60 -9.97 -2.59
N ASP A 33 3.29 -10.60 -1.65
CA ASP A 33 2.66 -11.36 -0.56
C ASP A 33 1.83 -10.48 0.39
N PHE A 34 2.10 -9.17 0.42
CA PHE A 34 1.34 -8.20 1.21
C PHE A 34 -0.05 -7.90 0.60
N TRP A 35 -0.12 -7.71 -0.72
CA TRP A 35 -1.36 -7.38 -1.42
C TRP A 35 -2.23 -8.60 -1.76
N GLY A 36 -1.65 -9.81 -1.72
CA GLY A 36 -2.36 -11.05 -1.97
C GLY A 36 -2.24 -11.55 -3.41
N SER A 37 -3.05 -12.54 -3.76
CA SER A 37 -2.99 -13.19 -5.08
C SER A 37 -3.79 -12.37 -6.12
N PRO A 38 -3.22 -12.08 -7.30
CA PRO A 38 -3.94 -11.39 -8.38
C PRO A 38 -5.24 -12.09 -8.79
N ASP A 39 -5.24 -13.43 -8.75
CA ASP A 39 -6.42 -14.25 -9.12
C ASP A 39 -7.61 -14.10 -8.17
N LYS A 40 -7.41 -13.45 -7.01
CA LYS A 40 -8.46 -13.18 -6.01
C LYS A 40 -8.98 -11.76 -6.08
N LEU A 41 -8.47 -10.93 -6.99
CA LEU A 41 -8.97 -9.58 -7.16
C LEU A 41 -10.41 -9.64 -7.72
N PRO A 42 -11.31 -8.76 -7.23
CA PRO A 42 -12.60 -8.60 -7.86
C PRO A 42 -12.44 -8.11 -9.30
N SER A 43 -13.47 -8.30 -10.13
CA SER A 43 -13.52 -7.65 -11.44
C SER A 43 -13.40 -6.13 -11.26
N VAL A 44 -12.54 -5.51 -12.05
CA VAL A 44 -12.35 -4.05 -12.00
C VAL A 44 -13.44 -3.39 -12.85
N GLU A 45 -14.13 -2.43 -12.27
CA GLU A 45 -15.11 -1.59 -12.96
C GLU A 45 -14.42 -0.39 -13.60
N GLU A 46 -14.97 0.09 -14.71
CA GLU A 46 -14.53 1.33 -15.35
C GLU A 46 -14.78 2.54 -14.44
N VAL A 47 -13.93 3.54 -14.55
CA VAL A 47 -13.93 4.76 -13.76
C VAL A 47 -14.43 5.91 -14.61
N THR A 48 -15.42 6.64 -14.09
CA THR A 48 -15.86 7.93 -14.67
C THR A 48 -15.21 9.07 -13.89
N VAL A 49 -14.58 10.01 -14.59
CA VAL A 49 -13.94 11.19 -13.99
C VAL A 49 -14.94 12.36 -13.99
N SER A 50 -15.09 13.03 -12.85
CA SER A 50 -15.97 14.20 -12.74
C SER A 50 -15.41 15.40 -13.51
N THR A 51 -16.27 16.11 -14.23
CA THR A 51 -15.94 17.36 -14.93
C THR A 51 -15.85 18.57 -13.99
N ASP A 52 -16.50 18.51 -12.82
CA ASP A 52 -16.37 19.52 -11.75
C ASP A 52 -16.09 18.83 -10.39
N PRO A 53 -14.84 18.40 -10.12
CA PRO A 53 -14.46 17.79 -8.84
C PRO A 53 -14.72 18.73 -7.65
N SER A 54 -14.65 20.03 -7.90
CA SER A 54 -14.89 21.07 -6.90
C SER A 54 -16.36 21.14 -6.44
N ALA A 55 -17.31 20.55 -7.17
CA ALA A 55 -18.73 20.51 -6.79
C ALA A 55 -18.94 19.83 -5.42
N VAL A 56 -18.12 18.84 -5.08
CA VAL A 56 -18.13 18.17 -3.77
C VAL A 56 -17.78 19.13 -2.65
N VAL A 57 -16.76 19.98 -2.86
CA VAL A 57 -16.34 20.96 -1.84
C VAL A 57 -17.48 21.96 -1.57
N ARG A 58 -18.18 22.41 -2.62
CA ARG A 58 -19.30 23.35 -2.50
C ARG A 58 -20.53 22.73 -1.83
N SER A 59 -20.80 21.44 -2.06
CA SER A 59 -21.97 20.76 -1.51
C SER A 59 -21.88 20.52 0.00
N LEU A 60 -20.66 20.46 0.55
CA LEU A 60 -20.41 20.31 1.99
C LEU A 60 -20.65 21.60 2.79
N GLY A 61 -20.82 22.74 2.12
CA GLY A 61 -21.04 24.04 2.76
C GLY A 61 -19.73 24.68 3.23
N ARG A 62 -19.86 25.72 4.08
CA ARG A 62 -18.70 26.51 4.52
C ARG A 62 -17.83 25.70 5.49
N PRO A 63 -16.50 25.64 5.28
CA PRO A 63 -15.60 24.95 6.19
C PRO A 63 -15.65 25.52 7.61
N PRO A 64 -15.65 24.69 8.67
CA PRO A 64 -15.74 25.16 10.06
C PRO A 64 -14.37 25.63 10.59
N PHE A 65 -13.74 26.58 9.90
CA PHE A 65 -12.46 27.18 10.28
C PHE A 65 -12.61 28.70 10.48
N PRO A 66 -12.89 29.16 11.71
CA PRO A 66 -13.14 30.58 11.98
C PRO A 66 -12.04 31.48 11.43
N GLY A 67 -12.40 32.43 10.57
CA GLY A 67 -11.47 33.39 9.97
C GLY A 67 -10.60 32.84 8.84
N HIS A 68 -10.76 31.56 8.48
CA HIS A 68 -10.02 30.88 7.41
C HIS A 68 -10.93 30.17 6.41
N GLU A 69 -12.24 30.38 6.46
CA GLU A 69 -13.23 29.64 5.70
C GLU A 69 -12.94 29.68 4.19
N ALA A 70 -12.64 30.86 3.66
CA ALA A 70 -12.34 31.06 2.23
C ALA A 70 -11.00 30.41 1.81
N VAL A 71 -9.99 30.47 2.68
CA VAL A 71 -8.67 29.89 2.40
C VAL A 71 -8.74 28.37 2.43
N SER A 72 -9.48 27.80 3.40
CA SER A 72 -9.73 26.37 3.48
C SER A 72 -10.48 25.84 2.26
N GLU A 73 -11.52 26.53 1.81
CA GLU A 73 -12.26 26.16 0.60
C GLU A 73 -11.36 26.15 -0.63
N TYR A 74 -10.50 27.17 -0.79
CA TYR A 74 -9.53 27.25 -1.88
C TYR A 74 -8.57 26.05 -1.92
N TYR A 75 -8.00 25.67 -0.77
CA TYR A 75 -7.09 24.52 -0.72
C TYR A 75 -7.80 23.19 -0.94
N LEU A 76 -9.00 23.02 -0.39
CA LEU A 76 -9.82 21.84 -0.65
C LEU A 76 -10.08 21.70 -2.14
N ARG A 77 -10.48 22.80 -2.80
CA ARG A 77 -10.66 22.82 -4.25
C ARG A 77 -9.41 22.34 -5.01
N ALA A 78 -8.25 22.90 -4.67
CA ALA A 78 -6.98 22.55 -5.32
C ALA A 78 -6.61 21.07 -5.15
N VAL A 79 -6.87 20.49 -3.96
CA VAL A 79 -6.64 19.06 -3.70
C VAL A 79 -7.57 18.21 -4.57
N TYR A 80 -8.87 18.52 -4.59
CA TYR A 80 -9.84 17.75 -5.37
C TYR A 80 -9.54 17.79 -6.87
N ASP A 81 -9.24 18.98 -7.42
CA ASP A 81 -8.88 19.14 -8.82
C ASP A 81 -7.60 18.36 -9.19
N ASN A 82 -6.62 18.31 -8.29
CA ASN A 82 -5.40 17.52 -8.50
C ASN A 82 -5.70 16.01 -8.45
N THR A 83 -6.43 15.56 -7.44
CA THR A 83 -6.77 14.14 -7.28
C THR A 83 -7.60 13.60 -8.44
N ALA A 84 -8.52 14.39 -8.99
CA ALA A 84 -9.31 13.99 -10.15
C ALA A 84 -8.43 13.77 -11.38
N LYS A 85 -7.49 14.69 -11.65
CA LYS A 85 -6.51 14.54 -12.74
C LYS A 85 -5.60 13.33 -12.54
N LEU A 86 -5.17 13.07 -11.31
CA LEU A 86 -4.35 11.90 -11.02
C LEU A 86 -5.13 10.60 -11.23
N ALA A 87 -6.40 10.56 -10.79
CA ALA A 87 -7.28 9.42 -10.99
C ALA A 87 -7.51 9.15 -12.49
N GLU A 88 -7.71 10.20 -13.30
CA GLU A 88 -7.82 10.11 -14.75
C GLU A 88 -6.57 9.50 -15.40
N VAL A 89 -5.38 9.96 -14.99
CA VAL A 89 -4.11 9.42 -15.49
C VAL A 89 -3.94 7.95 -15.10
N LEU A 90 -4.28 7.58 -13.87
CA LEU A 90 -4.20 6.19 -13.41
C LEU A 90 -5.22 5.29 -14.12
N ALA A 91 -6.45 5.76 -14.31
CA ALA A 91 -7.47 5.04 -15.06
C ALA A 91 -7.04 4.83 -16.51
N THR A 92 -6.47 5.85 -17.15
CA THR A 92 -5.92 5.76 -18.51
C THR A 92 -4.77 4.75 -18.58
N ALA A 93 -3.85 4.76 -17.61
CA ALA A 93 -2.74 3.80 -17.56
C ALA A 93 -3.20 2.35 -17.33
N GLY A 94 -4.36 2.18 -16.69
CA GLY A 94 -5.00 0.88 -16.46
C GLY A 94 -5.96 0.44 -17.55
N ASP A 95 -6.22 1.26 -18.58
CA ASP A 95 -7.28 1.05 -19.57
C ASP A 95 -8.67 0.90 -18.93
N LEU A 96 -8.96 1.74 -17.93
CA LEU A 96 -10.16 1.70 -17.08
C LEU A 96 -11.01 2.96 -17.18
N LEU A 97 -10.77 3.84 -18.14
CA LEU A 97 -11.58 5.06 -18.29
C LEU A 97 -12.87 4.71 -19.03
N SER A 98 -14.03 5.06 -18.44
CA SER A 98 -15.31 4.81 -19.11
C SER A 98 -15.47 5.72 -20.33
N ASP A 99 -15.98 5.16 -21.42
CA ASP A 99 -16.33 5.92 -22.63
C ASP A 99 -17.68 6.63 -22.41
N SER A 100 -17.69 7.57 -21.46
CA SER A 100 -18.85 8.39 -21.11
C SER A 100 -19.23 9.41 -22.19
N ALA A 101 -18.56 9.40 -23.35
CA ALA A 101 -18.83 10.27 -24.48
C ALA A 101 -20.04 9.84 -25.34
N ASP A 102 -20.60 8.63 -25.13
CA ASP A 102 -21.65 8.05 -26.00
C ASP A 102 -23.10 8.21 -25.48
N SER A 103 -23.33 8.96 -24.40
CA SER A 103 -24.69 9.24 -23.90
C SER A 103 -25.08 10.70 -24.14
N GLU A 104 -25.51 10.98 -25.37
CA GLU A 104 -26.13 12.24 -25.83
C GLU A 104 -27.65 12.25 -25.60
#